data_AF-A0A6H2A0E8-F1
#
_entry.id   AF-A0A6H2A0E8-F1
#
_cell.length_a   1.000
_cell.length_b   1.000
_cell.length_c   1.000
_cell.angle_alpha   90.00
_cell.angle_beta   90.00
_cell.angle_gamma   90.00
#
_symmetry.space_group_name_H-M   'P 1'
#
loop_
_entity.id
_entity.type
_entity.pdbx_description
1 polymer ?
#
loop_
_entity_poly.entity_id
_entity_poly.type
_entity_poly.pdbx_seq_one_letter_code
_entity_poly.pdbx_strand_id
1 'polypeptide(L)'
;MYHISTKSRFCVKDLTKRYGIGPDWWVDVLCIAGTHNNVEGIEGAGIAKAIQYLKGTLSKGKIMDRIQSREGMEIIARNYELIKLPFEKVDLDIQLPDKFDIDKWLGVFDRYDFRSFTNEKGMKYLKETFFDRW
;
A
#
# COMPACT_ATOMS: atom_id res chain seq x y z
N MET A 1 -1.04 -4.82 -4.87
CA MET A 1 0.43 -4.98 -4.81
C MET A 1 0.79 -6.44 -5.09
N TYR A 2 1.76 -6.72 -5.96
CA TYR A 2 2.22 -8.10 -6.23
C TYR A 2 3.35 -8.46 -5.28
N HIS A 3 3.23 -9.60 -4.60
CA HIS A 3 4.23 -10.08 -3.67
C HIS A 3 5.07 -11.17 -4.36
N ILE A 4 6.34 -10.86 -4.59
CA ILE A 4 7.22 -11.66 -5.47
C ILE A 4 7.42 -13.08 -4.91
N SER A 5 7.66 -13.22 -3.61
CA SER A 5 7.95 -14.51 -2.99
C SER A 5 6.75 -15.44 -2.93
N THR A 6 5.55 -14.90 -2.70
CA THR A 6 4.30 -15.69 -2.67
C THR A 6 3.62 -15.75 -4.03
N LYS A 7 4.19 -15.07 -5.04
CA LYS A 7 3.64 -14.92 -6.40
C LYS A 7 2.15 -14.52 -6.41
N SER A 8 1.71 -13.78 -5.40
CA SER A 8 0.30 -13.45 -5.18
C SER A 8 0.05 -11.95 -5.27
N ARG A 9 -1.15 -11.58 -5.71
CA ARG A 9 -1.61 -10.19 -5.64
C ARG A 9 -2.38 -10.00 -4.34
N PHE A 10 -2.03 -8.97 -3.59
CA PHE A 10 -2.88 -8.44 -2.53
C PHE A 10 -3.75 -7.33 -3.13
N CYS A 11 -5.06 -7.55 -3.11
CA CYS A 11 -6.07 -6.66 -3.65
C CYS A 11 -7.13 -6.30 -2.59
N VAL A 12 -8.12 -5.49 -2.99
CA VAL A 12 -9.23 -5.06 -2.13
C VAL A 12 -9.94 -6.26 -1.49
N LYS A 13 -10.18 -7.33 -2.27
CA LYS A 13 -10.84 -8.55 -1.75
C LYS A 13 -10.05 -9.21 -0.62
N ASP A 14 -8.71 -9.21 -0.72
CA ASP A 14 -7.84 -9.80 0.31
C ASP A 14 -7.85 -8.95 1.59
N LEU A 15 -7.81 -7.62 1.44
CA LEU A 15 -7.91 -6.68 2.57
C LEU A 15 -9.24 -6.87 3.31
N THR A 16 -10.35 -6.87 2.59
CA THR A 16 -11.69 -7.06 3.17
C THR A 16 -11.83 -8.45 3.79
N LYS A 17 -11.32 -9.51 3.14
CA LYS A 17 -11.34 -10.86 3.73
C LYS A 17 -10.54 -10.94 5.03
N ARG A 18 -9.38 -10.28 5.09
CA ARG A 18 -8.44 -10.38 6.22
C ARG A 18 -8.86 -9.52 7.41
N TYR A 19 -9.36 -8.31 7.16
CA TYR A 19 -9.61 -7.30 8.21
C TYR A 19 -11.09 -6.89 8.32
N GLY A 20 -11.91 -7.28 7.36
CA GLY A 20 -13.34 -6.94 7.31
C GLY A 20 -13.59 -5.45 7.15
N ILE A 21 -12.68 -4.72 6.50
CA ILE A 21 -12.78 -3.28 6.21
C ILE A 21 -12.40 -3.01 4.76
N GLY A 22 -12.86 -1.86 4.24
CA GLY A 22 -12.45 -1.35 2.94
C GLY A 22 -11.09 -0.62 2.99
N PRO A 23 -10.46 -0.36 1.83
CA PRO A 23 -9.22 0.40 1.74
C PRO A 23 -9.33 1.82 2.31
N ASP A 24 -10.49 2.45 2.20
CA ASP A 24 -10.71 3.83 2.65
C ASP A 24 -10.52 4.00 4.16
N TRP A 25 -10.73 2.93 4.93
CA TRP A 25 -10.56 2.93 6.39
C TRP A 25 -9.10 2.70 6.81
N TRP A 26 -8.23 2.33 5.87
CA TRP A 26 -6.87 1.88 6.19
C TRP A 26 -6.02 3.03 6.75
N VAL A 27 -6.26 4.26 6.28
CA VAL A 27 -5.60 5.45 6.81
C VAL A 27 -5.94 5.62 8.30
N ASP A 28 -7.22 5.56 8.67
CA ASP A 28 -7.66 5.72 10.05
C ASP A 28 -7.11 4.61 10.96
N VAL A 29 -7.10 3.36 10.45
CA VAL A 29 -6.50 2.22 11.15
C VAL A 29 -5.04 2.49 11.47
N LEU A 30 -4.26 2.96 10.50
CA LEU A 30 -2.84 3.24 10.70
C LEU A 30 -2.60 4.49 11.55
N CYS A 31 -3.49 5.48 11.53
CA CYS A 31 -3.39 6.64 12.43
C CYS A 31 -3.47 6.25 13.90
N ILE A 32 -4.33 5.26 14.21
CA ILE A 32 -4.48 4.73 15.57
C ILE A 32 -3.38 3.71 15.89
N ALA A 33 -3.11 2.77 14.98
CA ALA A 33 -2.19 1.65 15.25
C ALA A 33 -0.72 1.97 15.05
N GLY A 34 -0.40 3.05 14.34
CA GLY A 34 0.94 3.35 13.86
C GLY A 34 1.33 2.50 12.65
N THR A 35 2.53 2.76 12.14
CA THR A 35 3.15 1.99 11.06
C THR A 35 4.62 1.73 11.34
N HIS A 36 5.17 0.71 10.67
CA HIS A 36 6.59 0.36 10.70
C HIS A 36 7.50 1.48 10.17
N ASN A 37 6.96 2.47 9.47
CA ASN A 37 7.71 3.63 8.95
C ASN A 37 7.89 4.74 10.00
N ASN A 38 8.12 4.37 11.26
CA ASN A 38 8.37 5.30 12.38
C ASN A 38 7.25 6.31 12.69
N VAL A 39 6.00 6.01 12.31
CA VAL A 39 4.84 6.79 12.79
C VAL A 39 4.21 6.00 13.93
N GLU A 40 4.46 6.46 15.16
CA GLU A 40 3.91 5.85 16.36
C GLU A 40 2.41 6.12 16.50
N GLY A 41 1.66 5.07 16.77
CA GLY A 41 0.23 5.13 17.09
C GLY A 41 -0.03 5.25 18.59
N ILE A 42 -1.28 4.97 18.98
CA ILE A 42 -1.70 4.93 20.38
C ILE A 42 -1.10 3.68 21.04
N GLU A 43 -0.42 3.87 22.17
CA GLU A 43 0.23 2.78 22.91
C GLU A 43 -0.77 1.66 23.25
N GLY A 44 -0.44 0.44 22.78
CA GLY A 44 -1.24 -0.76 23.01
C GLY A 44 -2.43 -0.93 22.06
N ALA A 45 -2.63 -0.05 21.08
CA ALA A 45 -3.73 -0.05 20.12
C ALA A 45 -3.32 -0.56 18.72
N GLY A 46 -2.75 -1.77 18.62
CA GLY A 46 -2.39 -2.34 17.31
C GLY A 46 -3.58 -2.51 16.34
N ILE A 47 -3.32 -2.88 15.08
CA ILE A 47 -4.29 -2.93 13.96
C ILE A 47 -5.64 -3.56 14.34
N ALA A 48 -5.63 -4.69 15.03
CA ALA A 48 -6.87 -5.37 15.43
C ALA A 48 -7.75 -4.51 16.36
N LYS A 49 -7.15 -3.79 17.32
CA LYS A 49 -7.87 -2.91 18.25
C LYS A 49 -8.31 -1.61 17.59
N ALA A 50 -7.49 -1.06 16.70
CA ALA A 50 -7.88 0.08 15.87
C ALA A 50 -9.12 -0.25 15.01
N ILE A 51 -9.15 -1.43 14.38
CA ILE A 51 -10.32 -1.90 13.62
C ILE A 51 -11.54 -2.07 14.53
N GLN A 52 -11.38 -2.70 15.71
CA GLN A 52 -12.48 -2.84 16.66
C GLN A 52 -13.02 -1.48 17.11
N TYR A 53 -12.15 -0.50 17.34
CA TYR A 53 -12.55 0.85 17.70
C TYR A 53 -13.37 1.51 16.58
N LEU A 54 -12.87 1.49 15.35
CA LEU A 54 -13.57 2.07 14.19
C LEU A 54 -14.92 1.37 13.91
N LYS A 55 -15.03 0.08 14.22
CA LYS A 55 -16.28 -0.69 14.12
C LYS A 55 -17.22 -0.49 15.32
N GLY A 56 -16.80 0.21 16.37
CA GLY A 56 -17.57 0.36 17.61
C GLY A 56 -17.68 -0.93 18.45
N THR A 57 -16.84 -1.93 18.17
CA THR A 57 -16.84 -3.22 18.88
C THR A 57 -15.72 -3.35 19.92
N LEU A 58 -14.87 -2.32 20.06
CA LEU A 58 -13.86 -2.29 21.12
C LEU A 58 -14.54 -2.15 22.48
N SER A 59 -14.17 -3.02 23.43
CA SER A 59 -14.66 -2.96 24.80
C SER A 59 -14.15 -1.71 25.51
N LYS A 60 -14.98 -1.19 26.44
CA LYS A 60 -14.57 -0.11 27.33
C LYS A 60 -13.35 -0.53 28.17
N GLY A 61 -12.41 0.39 28.34
CA GLY A 61 -11.21 0.20 29.13
C GLY A 61 -10.06 1.08 28.66
N LYS A 62 -8.88 0.86 29.24
CA LYS A 62 -7.71 1.75 29.09
C LYS A 62 -7.34 2.11 27.65
N ILE A 63 -7.47 1.18 26.71
CA ILE A 63 -7.14 1.45 25.31
C ILE A 63 -8.19 2.37 24.67
N MET A 64 -9.47 2.12 24.90
CA MET A 64 -10.54 2.99 24.44
C MET A 64 -10.39 4.39 25.03
N ASP A 65 -10.10 4.47 26.33
CA ASP A 65 -9.88 5.74 27.03
C ASP A 65 -8.67 6.50 26.48
N ARG A 66 -7.57 5.81 26.15
CA ARG A 66 -6.39 6.43 25.50
C ARG A 66 -6.72 6.96 24.12
N ILE A 67 -7.41 6.18 23.28
CA ILE A 67 -7.80 6.61 21.94
C ILE A 67 -8.69 7.87 22.02
N GLN A 68 -9.62 7.91 22.97
CA GLN A 68 -10.57 9.01 23.17
C GLN A 68 -10.00 10.19 23.99
N SER A 69 -8.82 10.03 24.58
CA SER A 69 -8.16 11.09 25.34
C SER A 69 -7.73 12.24 24.43
N ARG A 70 -7.55 13.44 25.02
CA ARG A 70 -7.06 14.60 24.27
C ARG A 70 -5.74 14.32 23.56
N GLU A 71 -4.78 13.72 24.28
CA GLU A 71 -3.47 13.34 23.73
C GLU A 71 -3.62 12.31 22.59
N GLY A 72 -4.51 11.33 22.76
CA GLY A 72 -4.77 10.34 21.72
C GLY A 72 -5.33 10.97 20.44
N MET A 73 -6.28 11.89 20.58
CA MET A 73 -6.84 12.62 19.43
C MET A 73 -5.79 13.52 18.76
N GLU A 74 -4.88 14.14 19.53
CA GLU A 74 -3.74 14.91 19.00
C GLU A 74 -2.77 14.02 18.20
N ILE A 75 -2.46 12.81 18.71
CA ILE A 75 -1.63 11.82 17.99
C ILE A 75 -2.31 11.40 16.68
N ILE A 76 -3.60 11.08 16.72
CA ILE A 76 -4.35 10.65 15.53
C ILE A 76 -4.38 11.76 14.47
N ALA A 77 -4.65 12.99 14.88
CA ALA A 77 -4.66 14.15 13.98
C ALA A 77 -3.29 14.40 13.34
N ARG A 78 -2.21 14.35 14.13
CA ARG A 78 -0.83 14.43 13.62
C ARG A 78 -0.55 13.31 12.62
N ASN A 79 -0.92 12.08 12.96
CA ASN A 79 -0.66 10.90 12.13
C ASN A 79 -1.43 10.95 10.81
N TYR A 80 -2.63 11.52 10.80
CA TYR A 80 -3.43 11.67 9.58
C TYR A 80 -2.66 12.42 8.49
N GLU A 81 -2.01 13.53 8.84
CA GLU A 81 -1.20 14.32 7.91
C GLU A 81 0.05 13.57 7.42
N LEU A 82 0.59 12.65 8.22
CA LEU A 82 1.78 11.86 7.87
C LEU A 82 1.46 10.61 7.05
N ILE A 83 0.27 10.05 7.22
CA ILE A 83 -0.13 8.76 6.65
C ILE A 83 -0.97 8.92 5.39
N LYS A 84 -1.82 9.95 5.31
CA LYS A 84 -2.63 10.17 4.12
C LYS A 84 -1.74 10.47 2.93
N LEU A 85 -2.18 10.05 1.75
CA LEU A 85 -1.50 10.44 0.52
C LEU A 85 -1.62 11.97 0.36
N PRO A 86 -0.52 12.66 -0.01
CA PRO A 86 -0.50 14.12 -0.06
C PRO A 86 -1.40 14.70 -1.16
N PHE A 87 -1.74 13.89 -2.16
CA PHE A 87 -2.61 14.27 -3.26
C PHE A 87 -3.88 13.44 -3.23
N GLU A 88 -5.02 14.11 -3.25
CA GLU A 88 -6.28 13.49 -3.60
C GLU A 88 -6.19 12.92 -5.03
N LYS A 89 -7.07 11.98 -5.35
CA LYS A 89 -7.10 11.26 -6.63
C LYS A 89 -6.95 12.27 -7.78
N VAL A 90 -5.74 12.31 -8.36
CA VAL A 90 -5.49 13.11 -9.56
C VAL A 90 -6.04 12.30 -10.72
N ASP A 91 -7.14 12.75 -11.31
CA ASP A 91 -7.66 12.20 -12.55
C ASP A 91 -6.72 12.62 -13.69
N LEU A 92 -5.60 11.91 -13.80
CA LEU A 92 -4.66 12.06 -14.90
C LEU A 92 -5.26 11.35 -16.12
N ASP A 93 -5.75 12.11 -17.08
CA ASP A 93 -6.04 11.61 -18.43
C ASP A 93 -4.71 11.42 -19.19
N ILE A 94 -4.00 10.35 -18.83
CA ILE A 94 -2.74 9.98 -19.49
C ILE A 94 -3.09 9.31 -20.82
N GLN A 95 -3.26 10.12 -21.87
CA GLN A 95 -3.35 9.63 -23.25
C GLN A 95 -1.96 9.34 -23.79
N LEU A 96 -1.36 8.24 -23.33
CA LEU A 96 -0.16 7.72 -23.98
C LEU A 96 -0.58 6.88 -25.18
N PRO A 97 -0.02 7.13 -26.37
CA PRO A 97 -0.20 6.21 -27.49
C PRO A 97 0.36 4.84 -27.07
N ASP A 98 -0.48 3.81 -27.14
CA ASP A 98 -0.11 2.42 -26.84
C ASP A 98 0.75 1.85 -27.97
N LYS A 99 1.97 2.37 -28.09
CA LYS A 99 2.98 1.94 -29.05
C LYS A 99 4.20 1.48 -28.28
N PHE A 100 4.21 0.18 -27.96
CA PHE A 100 5.40 -0.48 -27.46
C PHE A 100 6.45 -0.55 -28.58
N ASP A 101 7.65 -0.04 -28.30
CA ASP A 101 8.79 -0.01 -29.20
C ASP A 101 9.94 -0.78 -28.53
N ILE A 102 10.20 -1.99 -29.02
CA ILE A 102 11.16 -2.91 -28.41
C ILE A 102 12.60 -2.36 -28.49
N ASP A 103 12.94 -1.61 -29.53
CA ASP A 103 14.28 -1.08 -29.70
C ASP A 103 14.54 0.07 -28.72
N LYS A 104 13.55 0.97 -28.54
CA LYS A 104 13.62 1.99 -27.47
C LYS A 104 13.71 1.36 -26.10
N TRP A 105 12.94 0.30 -25.87
CA TRP A 105 12.95 -0.41 -24.60
C TRP A 105 14.31 -1.06 -24.33
N LEU A 106 14.88 -1.80 -25.30
CA LEU A 106 16.23 -2.37 -25.20
C LEU A 106 17.31 -1.30 -25.03
N GLY A 107 17.16 -0.14 -25.69
CA GLY A 107 18.05 1.01 -25.51
C GLY A 107 18.08 1.55 -24.08
N VAL A 108 16.98 1.44 -23.31
CA VAL A 108 16.97 1.75 -21.88
C VAL A 108 17.85 0.76 -21.11
N PHE A 109 17.75 -0.54 -21.38
CA PHE A 109 18.55 -1.54 -20.69
C PHE A 109 20.05 -1.40 -21.00
N ASP A 110 20.42 -1.09 -22.24
CA ASP A 110 21.83 -0.88 -22.58
C ASP A 110 22.37 0.41 -21.94
N ARG A 111 21.60 1.51 -21.96
CA ARG A 111 21.99 2.79 -21.35
C ARG A 111 22.30 2.69 -19.86
N TYR A 112 21.55 1.86 -19.13
CA TYR A 112 21.72 1.67 -17.69
C TYR A 112 22.49 0.39 -17.33
N ASP A 113 23.13 -0.27 -18.31
CA ASP A 113 23.92 -1.50 -18.16
C ASP A 113 23.16 -2.68 -17.53
N PHE A 114 21.84 -2.74 -17.76
CA PHE A 114 20.96 -3.82 -17.33
C PHE A 114 20.98 -5.01 -18.31
N ARG A 115 22.18 -5.39 -18.78
CA ARG A 115 22.38 -6.42 -19.82
C ARG A 115 21.95 -7.84 -19.41
N SER A 116 21.79 -8.08 -18.11
CA SER A 116 21.27 -9.35 -17.58
C SER A 116 19.81 -9.62 -17.98
N PHE A 117 19.05 -8.57 -18.31
CA PHE A 117 17.67 -8.68 -18.77
C PHE A 117 17.56 -8.85 -20.29
N THR A 118 18.60 -8.46 -21.05
CA THR A 118 18.60 -8.51 -22.52
C THR A 118 19.27 -9.77 -23.09
N ASN A 119 19.91 -10.59 -22.25
CA ASN A 119 20.34 -11.93 -22.65
C ASN A 119 19.14 -12.86 -22.89
N GLU A 120 19.38 -13.99 -23.57
CA GLU A 120 18.33 -14.94 -23.98
C GLU A 120 17.41 -15.40 -22.82
N LYS A 121 18.00 -15.67 -21.65
CA LYS A 121 17.28 -16.09 -20.45
C LYS A 121 16.41 -14.96 -19.88
N GLY A 122 16.95 -13.74 -19.82
CA GLY A 122 16.25 -12.54 -19.37
C GLY A 122 15.10 -12.18 -20.30
N MET A 123 15.33 -12.22 -21.61
CA MET A 123 14.30 -11.96 -22.62
C MET A 123 13.16 -12.97 -22.58
N LYS A 124 13.48 -14.26 -22.38
CA LYS A 124 12.46 -15.30 -22.17
C LYS A 124 11.60 -15.00 -20.94
N TYR A 125 12.23 -14.67 -19.81
CA TYR A 125 11.52 -14.31 -18.58
C TYR A 125 10.62 -13.08 -18.74
N LEU A 126 11.10 -12.06 -19.46
CA LEU A 126 10.34 -10.83 -19.71
C LEU A 126 9.11 -11.11 -20.60
N LYS A 127 9.24 -11.95 -21.62
CA LYS A 127 8.11 -12.42 -22.45
C LYS A 127 7.02 -13.10 -21.63
N GLU A 128 7.40 -14.10 -20.83
CA GLU A 128 6.46 -14.87 -20.00
C GLU A 128 5.79 -14.01 -18.90
N THR A 129 6.48 -12.97 -18.40
CA THR A 129 6.00 -12.15 -17.28
C THR A 129 5.15 -10.97 -17.72
N PHE A 130 5.54 -10.31 -18.82
CA PHE A 130 4.97 -9.02 -19.23
C PHE A 130 4.23 -9.07 -20.56
N PHE A 131 4.70 -9.83 -21.55
CA PHE A 131 4.17 -9.78 -22.92
C PHE A 131 3.07 -10.82 -23.18
N ASP A 132 3.17 -12.02 -22.60
CA ASP A 132 2.16 -13.08 -22.78
C ASP A 132 0.89 -12.89 -21.91
N ARG A 133 0.77 -11.75 -21.21
CA ARG A 133 -0.32 -11.46 -20.26
C ARG A 133 -1.17 -10.25 -20.64
N TRP A 134 -0.99 -9.73 -21.85
CA TRP A 134 -1.78 -8.65 -22.44
C TRP A 134 -2.57 -9.17 -23.65
#